data_AF-A0A0P9MBT5-F1
#
_entry.id   AF-A0A0P9MBT5-F1
#
_cell.length_a   1.000
_cell.length_b   1.000
_cell.length_c   1.000
_cell.angle_alpha   90.00
_cell.angle_beta   90.00
_cell.angle_gamma   90.00
#
_symmetry.space_group_name_H-M   'P 1'
#
loop_
_entity.id
_entity.type
_entity.pdbx_description
1 polymer ?
#
loop_
_entity_poly.entity_id
_entity_poly.type
_entity_poly.pdbx_seq_one_letter_code
_entity_poly.pdbx_strand_id
1 'polypeptide(L)'
;MAVLVDEAHNMVERARQMYSASLDQSQLKALIQTSPEPVKKALQRLDRQWNALHKVQPAAYQAYSAAPEKFIGSLNQCISTIGDHFNEHPQAVDGTLQGFYLEAIGFARIAELFDEHFIFDITRREAGGKRILSRLSLRNVVPARFIRPRLTAARSTVLFSATLNPRHYYADLLGLPVNTAWIDVESPFNHDQLDVRIVSRISTRFTHRQASLAPIVELMAEQFEARPGNYLAFFSSFDYLQQVAELMAQTHPHITLWQQARGMGESERHAFLDRFTLSSQGIGFAVLGGAFGEGIDLPGARLIGAFIATLGLPQLNPVNEQFKQRMAALFGAGYDYTYLYPGVQKVVQAAGRVIRSQSDRGVVMLIDDRFAEHKVRQLFPAWWRPETSTA
;
A
#
# COMPACT_ATOMS: atom_id res chain seq x y z
N MET A 1 10.32 -21.66 21.91
CA MET A 1 10.70 -20.70 20.85
C MET A 1 9.92 -19.41 21.04
N ALA A 2 10.61 -18.28 21.10
CA ALA A 2 10.01 -16.95 21.15
C ALA A 2 10.18 -16.28 19.77
N VAL A 3 9.18 -15.55 19.30
CA VAL A 3 9.19 -14.82 18.02
C VAL A 3 9.09 -13.33 18.30
N LEU A 4 10.02 -12.55 17.75
CA LEU A 4 10.01 -11.09 17.80
C LEU A 4 9.76 -10.60 16.37
N VAL A 5 8.73 -9.79 16.18
CA VAL A 5 8.39 -9.21 14.87
C VAL A 5 8.47 -7.70 14.96
N ASP A 6 9.52 -7.16 14.35
CA ASP A 6 9.69 -5.73 14.14
C ASP A 6 8.83 -5.25 12.97
N GLU A 7 8.45 -3.97 12.99
CA GLU A 7 7.62 -3.32 12.00
C GLU A 7 6.32 -4.10 11.73
N ALA A 8 5.72 -4.61 12.81
CA ALA A 8 4.56 -5.51 12.76
C ALA A 8 3.34 -4.89 12.05
N HIS A 9 3.30 -3.56 11.90
CA HIS A 9 2.28 -2.88 11.11
C HIS A 9 2.25 -3.33 9.64
N ASN A 10 3.37 -3.82 9.10
CA ASN A 10 3.47 -4.35 7.73
C ASN A 10 2.89 -5.75 7.57
N MET A 11 2.64 -6.47 8.69
CA MET A 11 2.19 -7.85 8.63
C MET A 11 0.85 -8.01 7.93
N VAL A 12 -0.08 -7.06 8.09
CA VAL A 12 -1.41 -7.14 7.48
C VAL A 12 -1.29 -7.23 5.96
N GLU A 13 -0.56 -6.31 5.35
CA GLU A 13 -0.44 -6.26 3.89
C GLU A 13 0.43 -7.40 3.36
N ARG A 14 1.53 -7.75 4.05
CA ARG A 14 2.37 -8.90 3.68
C ARG A 14 1.58 -10.20 3.74
N ALA A 15 0.78 -10.41 4.77
CA ALA A 15 -0.05 -11.59 4.92
C ALA A 15 -1.14 -11.66 3.84
N ARG A 16 -1.83 -10.55 3.54
CA ARG A 16 -2.78 -10.49 2.42
C ARG A 16 -2.14 -10.90 1.10
N GLN A 17 -0.94 -10.39 0.82
CA GLN A 17 -0.19 -10.73 -0.40
C GLN A 17 0.18 -12.21 -0.43
N MET A 18 0.70 -12.75 0.67
CA MET A 18 1.05 -14.18 0.79
C MET A 18 -0.14 -15.12 0.58
N TYR A 19 -1.34 -14.69 0.99
CA TYR A 19 -2.57 -15.46 0.86
C TYR A 19 -3.45 -14.99 -0.31
N SER A 20 -2.89 -14.28 -1.29
CA SER A 20 -3.59 -13.90 -2.52
C SER A 20 -2.90 -14.53 -3.73
N ALA A 21 -3.65 -14.72 -4.81
CA ALA A 21 -3.12 -15.22 -6.06
C ALA A 21 -3.83 -14.59 -7.25
N SER A 22 -3.12 -14.47 -8.37
CA SER A 22 -3.71 -14.01 -9.63
C SER A 22 -3.14 -14.73 -10.82
N LEU A 23 -3.94 -14.91 -11.86
CA LEU A 23 -3.51 -15.42 -13.16
C LEU A 23 -3.82 -14.39 -14.24
N ASP A 24 -2.93 -14.23 -15.20
CA ASP A 24 -3.12 -13.33 -16.34
C ASP A 24 -3.37 -14.10 -17.65
N GLN A 25 -4.49 -13.82 -18.30
CA GLN A 25 -4.87 -14.51 -19.53
C GLN A 25 -3.87 -14.29 -20.68
N SER A 26 -3.11 -13.19 -20.68
CA SER A 26 -2.10 -12.97 -21.73
C SER A 26 -1.01 -14.05 -21.71
N GLN A 27 -0.57 -14.47 -20.52
CA GLN A 27 0.44 -15.51 -20.36
C GLN A 27 -0.11 -16.86 -20.86
N LEU A 28 -1.33 -17.22 -20.46
CA LEU A 28 -2.02 -18.42 -20.94
C LEU A 28 -2.12 -18.45 -22.47
N LYS A 29 -2.53 -17.34 -23.09
CA LYS A 29 -2.66 -17.23 -24.56
C LYS A 29 -1.32 -17.35 -25.27
N ALA A 30 -0.23 -16.82 -24.70
CA ALA A 30 1.11 -16.95 -25.26
C ALA A 30 1.57 -18.42 -25.22
N LEU A 31 1.39 -19.09 -24.07
CA LEU A 31 1.77 -20.49 -23.89
C LEU A 31 1.01 -21.44 -24.83
N ILE A 32 -0.25 -21.17 -25.16
CA ILE A 32 -1.00 -21.97 -26.15
C ILE A 32 -0.32 -21.99 -27.53
N GLN A 33 0.43 -20.95 -27.90
CA GLN A 33 1.13 -20.89 -29.19
C GLN A 33 2.44 -21.66 -29.20
N THR A 34 3.11 -21.77 -28.06
CA THR A 34 4.47 -22.34 -27.95
C THR A 34 4.50 -23.74 -27.35
N SER A 35 3.46 -24.13 -26.61
CA SER A 35 3.45 -25.40 -25.87
C SER A 35 3.25 -26.63 -26.77
N PRO A 36 3.81 -27.80 -26.40
CA PRO A 36 3.59 -29.06 -27.11
C PRO A 36 2.14 -29.53 -27.01
N GLU A 37 1.71 -30.39 -27.93
CA GLU A 37 0.28 -30.74 -28.13
C GLU A 37 -0.48 -31.20 -26.86
N PRO A 38 0.05 -32.08 -25.98
CA PRO A 38 -0.66 -32.46 -24.76
C PRO A 38 -0.94 -31.26 -23.83
N VAL A 39 0.08 -30.44 -23.59
CA VAL A 39 0.00 -29.23 -22.75
C VAL A 39 -0.90 -28.18 -23.40
N LYS A 40 -0.73 -27.95 -24.69
CA LYS A 40 -1.54 -27.01 -25.48
C LYS A 40 -3.03 -27.32 -25.42
N LYS A 41 -3.43 -28.59 -25.53
CA LYS A 41 -4.84 -29.00 -25.39
C LYS A 41 -5.38 -28.71 -23.98
N ALA A 42 -4.57 -28.94 -22.95
CA ALA A 42 -4.94 -28.61 -21.58
C ALA A 42 -5.13 -27.11 -21.36
N LEU A 43 -4.18 -26.28 -21.85
CA LEU A 43 -4.25 -24.83 -21.80
C LEU A 43 -5.46 -24.27 -22.58
N GLN A 44 -5.78 -24.84 -23.75
CA GLN A 44 -6.97 -24.47 -24.53
C GLN A 44 -8.29 -24.80 -23.79
N ARG A 45 -8.34 -25.91 -23.05
CA ARG A 45 -9.51 -26.23 -22.21
C ARG A 45 -9.64 -25.25 -21.05
N LEU A 46 -8.53 -24.90 -20.41
CA LEU A 46 -8.51 -23.87 -19.35
C LEU A 46 -9.00 -22.53 -19.88
N ASP A 47 -8.50 -22.09 -21.05
CA ASP A 47 -8.91 -20.84 -21.68
C ASP A 47 -10.40 -20.84 -22.05
N ARG A 48 -11.00 -21.98 -22.42
CA ARG A 48 -12.46 -22.08 -22.62
C ARG A 48 -13.23 -21.78 -21.33
N GLN A 49 -12.82 -22.34 -20.19
CA GLN A 49 -13.46 -22.02 -18.90
C GLN A 49 -13.22 -20.57 -18.49
N TRP A 50 -12.02 -20.04 -18.79
CA TRP A 50 -11.71 -18.63 -18.59
C TRP A 50 -12.66 -17.72 -19.37
N ASN A 51 -12.83 -17.96 -20.67
CA ASN A 51 -13.73 -17.15 -21.52
C ASN A 51 -15.21 -17.33 -21.13
N ALA A 52 -15.60 -18.45 -20.53
CA ALA A 52 -16.94 -18.62 -19.99
C ALA A 52 -17.22 -17.62 -18.85
N LEU A 53 -16.23 -17.33 -18.00
CA LEU A 53 -16.32 -16.28 -16.97
C LEU A 53 -16.46 -14.88 -17.58
N HIS A 54 -15.82 -14.63 -18.74
CA HIS A 54 -15.99 -13.37 -19.45
C HIS A 54 -17.43 -13.18 -19.88
N LYS A 55 -18.04 -14.18 -20.53
CA LYS A 55 -19.34 -14.02 -21.20
C LYS A 55 -20.44 -13.48 -20.27
N VAL A 56 -20.37 -13.80 -18.98
CA VAL A 56 -21.39 -13.45 -17.98
C VAL A 56 -21.05 -12.19 -17.17
N GLN A 57 -19.83 -11.66 -17.28
CA GLN A 57 -19.41 -10.51 -16.49
C GLN A 57 -20.01 -9.19 -17.04
N PRO A 58 -20.61 -8.34 -16.18
CA PRO A 58 -21.36 -7.16 -16.62
C PRO A 58 -20.49 -5.91 -16.87
N ALA A 59 -19.37 -5.77 -16.17
CA ALA A 59 -18.53 -4.57 -16.20
C ALA A 59 -17.04 -4.91 -16.39
N ALA A 60 -16.19 -3.91 -16.63
CA ALA A 60 -14.74 -4.11 -16.80
C ALA A 60 -14.08 -4.74 -15.55
N TYR A 61 -14.53 -4.33 -14.36
CA TYR A 61 -14.19 -4.97 -13.10
C TYR A 61 -15.45 -5.59 -12.49
N GLN A 62 -15.35 -6.82 -11.99
CA GLN A 62 -16.42 -7.46 -11.24
C GLN A 62 -15.83 -8.34 -10.15
N ALA A 63 -16.38 -8.23 -8.94
CA ALA A 63 -16.13 -9.16 -7.84
C ALA A 63 -17.32 -10.11 -7.66
N TYR A 64 -17.02 -11.29 -7.14
CA TYR A 64 -17.95 -12.39 -6.92
C TYR A 64 -17.79 -12.92 -5.50
N SER A 65 -18.91 -13.37 -4.92
CA SER A 65 -18.95 -13.96 -3.58
C SER A 65 -18.45 -15.41 -3.54
N ALA A 66 -18.42 -16.10 -4.68
CA ALA A 66 -17.99 -17.49 -4.81
C ALA A 66 -16.79 -17.63 -5.74
N ALA A 67 -15.96 -18.64 -5.48
CA ALA A 67 -14.84 -19.02 -6.33
C ALA A 67 -15.33 -19.66 -7.65
N PRO A 68 -14.55 -19.57 -8.74
CA PRO A 68 -14.97 -20.09 -10.04
C PRO A 68 -14.70 -21.61 -10.16
N GLU A 69 -15.56 -22.45 -9.58
CA GLU A 69 -15.34 -23.90 -9.45
C GLU A 69 -15.00 -24.61 -10.77
N LYS A 70 -15.74 -24.33 -11.85
CA LYS A 70 -15.49 -24.93 -13.17
C LYS A 70 -14.12 -24.56 -13.73
N PHE A 71 -13.67 -23.32 -13.48
CA PHE A 71 -12.35 -22.87 -13.86
C PHE A 71 -11.27 -23.58 -13.04
N ILE A 72 -11.45 -23.65 -11.72
CA ILE A 72 -10.52 -24.33 -10.80
C ILE A 72 -10.37 -25.81 -11.17
N GLY A 73 -11.46 -26.51 -11.46
CA GLY A 73 -11.41 -27.90 -11.92
C GLY A 73 -10.60 -28.08 -13.21
N SER A 74 -10.77 -27.17 -14.18
CA SER A 74 -9.96 -27.19 -15.41
C SER A 74 -8.50 -26.77 -15.17
N LEU A 75 -8.24 -25.91 -14.18
CA LEU A 75 -6.90 -25.48 -13.78
C LEU A 75 -6.13 -26.66 -13.18
N ASN A 76 -6.74 -27.39 -12.25
CA ASN A 76 -6.14 -28.57 -11.63
C ASN A 76 -5.76 -29.63 -12.66
N GLN A 77 -6.65 -29.90 -13.63
CA GLN A 77 -6.32 -30.84 -14.69
C GLN A 77 -5.20 -30.31 -15.61
N CYS A 78 -5.12 -28.99 -15.82
CA CYS A 78 -4.02 -28.38 -16.57
C CYS A 78 -2.68 -28.50 -15.83
N ILE A 79 -2.69 -28.28 -14.51
CA ILE A 79 -1.53 -28.48 -13.63
C ILE A 79 -1.04 -29.92 -13.75
N SER A 80 -1.91 -30.92 -13.60
CA SER A 80 -1.52 -32.33 -13.76
C SER A 80 -0.86 -32.60 -15.10
N THR A 81 -1.45 -32.15 -16.21
CA THR A 81 -0.87 -32.36 -17.56
C THR A 81 0.49 -31.70 -17.74
N ILE A 82 0.71 -30.49 -17.18
CA ILE A 82 2.02 -29.83 -17.24
C ILE A 82 3.04 -30.58 -16.37
N GLY A 83 2.62 -31.04 -15.18
CA GLY A 83 3.46 -31.84 -14.29
C GLY A 83 3.92 -33.15 -14.93
N ASP A 84 3.00 -33.88 -15.56
CA ASP A 84 3.29 -35.10 -16.31
C ASP A 84 4.29 -34.83 -17.45
N HIS A 85 4.09 -33.73 -18.19
CA HIS A 85 5.00 -33.33 -19.26
C HIS A 85 6.42 -33.04 -18.75
N PHE A 86 6.57 -32.34 -17.63
CA PHE A 86 7.89 -32.08 -17.02
C PHE A 86 8.56 -33.36 -16.52
N ASN A 87 7.79 -34.31 -15.99
CA ASN A 87 8.32 -35.61 -15.57
C ASN A 87 8.83 -36.44 -16.75
N GLU A 88 8.09 -36.44 -17.87
CA GLU A 88 8.47 -37.15 -19.09
C GLU A 88 9.64 -36.48 -19.84
N HIS A 89 9.81 -35.16 -19.70
CA HIS A 89 10.82 -34.38 -20.41
C HIS A 89 11.68 -33.49 -19.48
N PRO A 90 12.48 -34.06 -18.55
CA PRO A 90 13.20 -33.28 -17.53
C PRO A 90 14.22 -32.27 -18.08
N GLN A 91 14.70 -32.46 -19.32
CA GLN A 91 15.68 -31.59 -19.96
C GLN A 91 15.06 -30.46 -20.81
N ALA A 92 13.74 -30.46 -21.01
CA ALA A 92 13.03 -29.52 -21.88
C ALA A 92 12.20 -28.49 -21.08
N VAL A 93 12.72 -28.01 -19.95
CA VAL A 93 11.99 -27.07 -19.08
C VAL A 93 12.03 -25.67 -19.69
N ASP A 94 10.96 -25.29 -20.39
CA ASP A 94 10.70 -23.91 -20.78
C ASP A 94 10.38 -23.08 -19.52
N GLY A 95 11.22 -22.09 -19.22
CA GLY A 95 11.06 -21.23 -18.05
C GLY A 95 9.74 -20.46 -18.03
N THR A 96 9.14 -20.15 -19.19
CA THR A 96 7.83 -19.48 -19.25
C THR A 96 6.69 -20.42 -18.85
N LEU A 97 6.72 -21.66 -19.32
CA LEU A 97 5.75 -22.69 -18.93
C LEU A 97 5.91 -23.05 -17.45
N GLN A 98 7.14 -23.16 -16.96
CA GLN A 98 7.42 -23.42 -15.54
C GLN A 98 6.91 -22.28 -14.65
N GLY A 99 7.11 -21.02 -15.04
CA GLY A 99 6.58 -19.87 -14.31
C GLY A 99 5.06 -19.93 -14.18
N PHE A 100 4.35 -20.12 -15.29
CA PHE A 100 2.89 -20.27 -15.27
C PHE A 100 2.43 -21.49 -14.45
N TYR A 101 3.14 -22.61 -14.52
CA TYR A 101 2.83 -23.81 -13.73
C TYR A 101 2.88 -23.53 -12.22
N LEU A 102 3.90 -22.82 -11.74
CA LEU A 102 4.02 -22.42 -10.34
C LEU A 102 2.93 -21.44 -9.92
N GLU A 103 2.62 -20.45 -10.76
CA GLU A 103 1.50 -19.52 -10.53
C GLU A 103 0.15 -20.25 -10.47
N ALA A 104 -0.07 -21.22 -11.36
CA ALA A 104 -1.27 -22.05 -11.39
C ALA A 104 -1.44 -22.89 -10.12
N ILE A 105 -0.36 -23.54 -9.65
CA ILE A 105 -0.36 -24.25 -8.37
C ILE A 105 -0.67 -23.30 -7.21
N GLY A 106 -0.03 -22.13 -7.19
CA GLY A 106 -0.28 -21.10 -6.19
C GLY A 106 -1.75 -20.70 -6.16
N PHE A 107 -2.32 -20.41 -7.34
CA PHE A 107 -3.73 -20.05 -7.48
C PHE A 107 -4.67 -21.17 -7.01
N ALA A 108 -4.42 -22.43 -7.40
CA ALA A 108 -5.22 -23.57 -6.98
C ALA A 108 -5.20 -23.76 -5.45
N ARG A 109 -4.01 -23.68 -4.83
CA ARG A 109 -3.87 -23.74 -3.36
C ARG A 109 -4.62 -22.62 -2.65
N ILE A 110 -4.53 -21.39 -3.14
CA ILE A 110 -5.27 -20.27 -2.57
C ILE A 110 -6.79 -20.46 -2.76
N ALA A 111 -7.22 -21.05 -3.88
CA ALA A 111 -8.62 -21.34 -4.14
C ALA A 111 -9.21 -22.36 -3.14
N GLU A 112 -8.43 -23.36 -2.71
CA GLU A 112 -8.84 -24.33 -1.67
C GLU A 112 -9.11 -23.65 -0.32
N LEU A 113 -8.46 -22.51 -0.06
CA LEU A 113 -8.68 -21.77 1.17
C LEU A 113 -9.94 -20.92 1.09
N PHE A 114 -10.42 -20.55 -0.10
CA PHE A 114 -11.43 -19.50 -0.31
C PHE A 114 -12.65 -19.59 0.62
N ASP A 115 -12.95 -18.49 1.32
CA ASP A 115 -14.10 -18.35 2.22
C ASP A 115 -14.57 -16.89 2.28
N GLU A 116 -15.35 -16.54 3.32
CA GLU A 116 -15.82 -15.17 3.54
C GLU A 116 -14.70 -14.13 3.73
N HIS A 117 -13.45 -14.53 3.99
CA HIS A 117 -12.32 -13.62 4.12
C HIS A 117 -11.63 -13.33 2.78
N PHE A 118 -12.19 -13.81 1.67
CA PHE A 118 -11.67 -13.66 0.32
C PHE A 118 -12.64 -12.93 -0.61
N ILE A 119 -12.07 -12.38 -1.68
CA ILE A 119 -12.79 -11.87 -2.85
C ILE A 119 -12.24 -12.57 -4.08
N PHE A 120 -13.13 -13.08 -4.93
CA PHE A 120 -12.77 -13.46 -6.29
C PHE A 120 -13.16 -12.32 -7.22
N ASP A 121 -12.23 -11.77 -7.99
CA ASP A 121 -12.51 -10.73 -8.97
C ASP A 121 -11.89 -10.99 -10.34
N ILE A 122 -12.51 -10.36 -11.34
CA ILE A 122 -12.08 -10.37 -12.73
C ILE A 122 -11.90 -8.93 -13.17
N THR A 123 -10.66 -8.59 -13.54
CA THR A 123 -10.33 -7.30 -14.14
C THR A 123 -10.06 -7.50 -15.62
N ARG A 124 -10.91 -6.93 -16.47
CA ARG A 124 -10.72 -6.92 -17.93
C ARG A 124 -9.85 -5.75 -18.35
N ARG A 125 -9.06 -5.98 -19.39
CA ARG A 125 -8.25 -4.97 -20.07
C ARG A 125 -8.39 -5.13 -21.57
N GLU A 126 -8.48 -4.01 -22.27
CA GLU A 126 -8.35 -4.01 -23.73
C GLU A 126 -6.90 -4.32 -24.10
N ALA A 127 -6.70 -5.31 -24.95
CA ALA A 127 -5.42 -5.56 -25.59
C ALA A 127 -5.60 -5.17 -27.06
N GLY A 128 -4.68 -4.34 -27.60
CA GLY A 128 -4.79 -3.67 -28.90
C GLY A 128 -5.68 -4.38 -29.95
N GLY A 129 -6.64 -3.64 -30.49
CA GLY A 129 -7.76 -4.16 -31.29
C GLY A 129 -9.02 -4.42 -30.43
N LYS A 130 -10.02 -5.14 -30.98
CA LYS A 130 -11.26 -5.54 -30.26
C LYS A 130 -11.05 -6.71 -29.28
N ARG A 131 -9.81 -7.04 -28.91
CA ARG A 131 -9.50 -8.24 -28.10
C ARG A 131 -9.50 -7.88 -26.62
N ILE A 132 -10.37 -8.53 -25.86
CA ILE A 132 -10.46 -8.37 -24.42
C ILE A 132 -9.63 -9.47 -23.76
N LEU A 133 -8.71 -9.07 -22.88
CA LEU A 133 -8.00 -9.97 -21.96
C LEU A 133 -8.44 -9.69 -20.53
N SER A 134 -8.11 -10.57 -19.61
CA SER A 134 -8.44 -10.36 -18.20
C SER A 134 -7.43 -10.96 -17.26
N ARG A 135 -7.49 -10.49 -16.01
CA ARG A 135 -6.82 -11.08 -14.87
C ARG A 135 -7.86 -11.62 -13.91
N LEU A 136 -7.67 -12.85 -13.47
CA LEU A 136 -8.42 -13.47 -12.38
C LEU A 136 -7.63 -13.25 -11.09
N SER A 137 -8.30 -12.89 -10.00
CA SER A 137 -7.64 -12.69 -8.71
C SER A 137 -8.46 -13.28 -7.58
N LEU A 138 -7.78 -14.03 -6.71
CA LEU A 138 -8.26 -14.43 -5.39
C LEU A 138 -7.53 -13.55 -4.39
N ARG A 139 -8.25 -12.61 -3.78
CA ARG A 139 -7.69 -11.62 -2.86
C ARG A 139 -8.09 -11.97 -1.44
N ASN A 140 -7.11 -12.26 -0.59
CA ASN A 140 -7.37 -12.31 0.84
C ASN A 140 -7.58 -10.89 1.37
N VAL A 141 -8.71 -10.69 2.04
CA VAL A 141 -9.08 -9.40 2.65
C VAL A 141 -8.68 -9.39 4.13
N VAL A 142 -8.85 -10.53 4.80
CA VAL A 142 -8.54 -10.71 6.22
C VAL A 142 -7.69 -11.97 6.39
N PRO A 143 -6.39 -11.84 6.69
CA PRO A 143 -5.48 -12.98 6.78
C PRO A 143 -5.51 -13.68 8.15
N ALA A 144 -6.30 -13.17 9.09
CA ALA A 144 -6.34 -13.55 10.51
C ALA A 144 -6.32 -15.06 10.75
N ARG A 145 -7.18 -15.82 10.05
CA ARG A 145 -7.29 -17.28 10.24
C ARG A 145 -6.02 -18.05 9.89
N PHE A 146 -5.14 -17.49 9.05
CA PHE A 146 -3.88 -18.11 8.67
C PHE A 146 -2.71 -17.65 9.54
N ILE A 147 -2.78 -16.41 10.02
CA ILE A 147 -1.74 -15.82 10.88
C ILE A 147 -1.87 -16.32 12.32
N ARG A 148 -3.10 -16.40 12.85
CA ARG A 148 -3.35 -16.83 14.22
C ARG A 148 -2.68 -18.16 14.58
N PRO A 149 -2.83 -19.27 13.81
CA PRO A 149 -2.17 -20.54 14.13
C PRO A 149 -0.65 -20.44 14.21
N ARG A 150 -0.03 -19.56 13.39
CA ARG A 150 1.42 -19.33 13.39
C ARG A 150 1.88 -18.58 14.63
N LEU A 151 1.12 -17.56 15.03
CA LEU A 151 1.39 -16.81 16.26
C LEU A 151 1.20 -17.70 17.51
N THR A 152 0.17 -18.56 17.52
CA THR A 152 -0.12 -19.43 18.67
C THR A 152 0.77 -20.67 18.75
N ALA A 153 1.45 -21.06 17.67
CA ALA A 153 2.38 -22.18 17.67
C ALA A 153 3.70 -21.86 18.39
N ALA A 154 4.07 -20.58 18.49
CA ALA A 154 5.22 -20.16 19.27
C ALA A 154 4.89 -20.15 20.77
N ARG A 155 5.90 -20.31 21.63
CA ARG A 155 5.71 -20.18 23.09
C ARG A 155 5.35 -18.74 23.47
N SER A 156 5.89 -17.79 22.73
CA SER A 156 5.60 -16.37 22.88
C SER A 156 5.85 -15.64 21.55
N THR A 157 5.01 -14.68 21.22
CA THR A 157 5.21 -13.77 20.09
C THR A 157 5.03 -12.34 20.55
N VAL A 158 6.02 -11.50 20.28
CA VAL A 158 5.99 -10.07 20.54
C VAL A 158 5.98 -9.36 19.19
N LEU A 159 4.91 -8.61 18.95
CA LEU A 159 4.74 -7.75 17.77
C LEU A 159 4.98 -6.32 18.23
N PHE A 160 5.91 -5.61 17.60
CA PHE A 160 6.21 -4.23 17.95
C PHE A 160 6.32 -3.34 16.72
N SER A 161 5.79 -2.13 16.86
CA SER A 161 6.04 -1.00 15.96
C SER A 161 5.45 0.28 16.55
N ALA A 162 5.98 1.43 16.14
CA ALA A 162 5.51 2.76 16.54
C ALA A 162 4.12 3.14 15.98
N THR A 163 3.54 2.33 15.08
CA THR A 163 2.31 2.67 14.36
C THR A 163 1.23 1.58 14.42
N LEU A 164 1.18 0.82 15.52
CA LEU A 164 0.16 -0.22 15.74
C LEU A 164 -1.21 0.32 16.21
N ASN A 165 -1.50 1.60 16.00
CA ASN A 165 -2.78 2.21 16.38
C ASN A 165 -3.73 2.24 15.16
N PRO A 166 -5.00 1.80 15.28
CA PRO A 166 -5.66 1.33 16.50
C PRO A 166 -5.56 -0.18 16.75
N ARG A 167 -5.59 -0.57 18.03
CA ARG A 167 -5.43 -1.95 18.48
C ARG A 167 -6.36 -2.94 17.78
N HIS A 168 -7.65 -2.62 17.68
CA HIS A 168 -8.67 -3.53 17.12
C HIS A 168 -8.40 -3.83 15.65
N TYR A 169 -7.92 -2.86 14.87
CA TYR A 169 -7.56 -3.07 13.47
C TYR A 169 -6.52 -4.19 13.30
N TYR A 170 -5.44 -4.18 14.10
CA TYR A 170 -4.42 -5.23 14.05
C TYR A 170 -4.86 -6.53 14.70
N ALA A 171 -5.61 -6.45 15.81
CA ALA A 171 -6.16 -7.61 16.48
C ALA A 171 -7.05 -8.44 15.55
N ASP A 172 -7.96 -7.78 14.86
CA ASP A 172 -8.91 -8.40 13.94
C ASP A 172 -8.21 -8.96 12.71
N LEU A 173 -7.33 -8.19 12.06
CA LEU A 173 -6.73 -8.58 10.79
C LEU A 173 -5.62 -9.62 10.92
N LEU A 174 -4.91 -9.65 12.05
CA LEU A 174 -3.88 -10.66 12.33
C LEU A 174 -4.42 -11.84 13.14
N GLY A 175 -5.66 -11.75 13.63
CA GLY A 175 -6.27 -12.79 14.44
C GLY A 175 -5.58 -12.95 15.80
N LEU A 176 -5.20 -11.84 16.43
CA LEU A 176 -4.52 -11.88 17.73
C LEU A 176 -5.45 -12.51 18.79
N PRO A 177 -4.93 -13.41 19.64
CA PRO A 177 -5.69 -13.95 20.75
C PRO A 177 -6.32 -12.87 21.65
N VAL A 178 -7.48 -13.16 22.24
CA VAL A 178 -8.20 -12.20 23.11
C VAL A 178 -7.37 -11.79 24.33
N ASN A 179 -6.52 -12.68 24.82
CA ASN A 179 -5.60 -12.44 25.94
C ASN A 179 -4.26 -11.80 25.51
N THR A 180 -4.13 -11.32 24.27
CA THR A 180 -2.94 -10.59 23.84
C THR A 180 -2.80 -9.31 24.66
N ALA A 181 -1.72 -9.24 25.43
CA ALA A 181 -1.32 -8.03 26.12
C ALA A 181 -1.00 -6.93 25.09
N TRP A 182 -1.46 -5.71 25.37
CA TRP A 182 -1.17 -4.54 24.55
C TRP A 182 -0.48 -3.52 25.44
N ILE A 183 0.74 -3.16 25.06
CA ILE A 183 1.57 -2.24 25.81
C ILE A 183 1.87 -1.07 24.87
N ASP A 184 1.44 0.12 25.26
CA ASP A 184 1.90 1.35 24.65
C ASP A 184 3.11 1.83 25.46
N VAL A 185 4.29 1.82 24.84
CA VAL A 185 5.54 2.22 25.48
C VAL A 185 5.69 3.71 25.26
N GLU A 186 5.88 4.46 26.34
CA GLU A 186 6.03 5.91 26.27
C GLU A 186 7.15 6.33 25.32
N SER A 187 6.87 7.34 24.50
CA SER A 187 7.84 7.87 23.56
C SER A 187 9.05 8.43 24.31
N PRO A 188 10.29 8.15 23.87
CA PRO A 188 11.48 8.80 24.42
C PRO A 188 11.57 10.28 24.01
N PHE A 189 10.65 10.77 23.18
CA PHE A 189 10.60 12.14 22.67
C PHE A 189 9.60 13.01 23.44
N ASN A 190 9.98 14.26 23.64
CA ASN A 190 9.14 15.29 24.26
C ASN A 190 8.37 16.06 23.20
N HIS A 191 7.14 16.47 23.53
CA HIS A 191 6.30 17.29 22.64
C HIS A 191 6.98 18.58 22.18
N ASP A 192 7.83 19.20 23.01
CA ASP A 192 8.57 20.43 22.69
C ASP A 192 9.61 20.26 21.56
N GLN A 193 9.92 19.01 21.16
CA GLN A 193 10.82 18.72 20.05
C GLN A 193 10.13 18.83 18.69
N LEU A 194 8.83 18.57 18.62
CA LEU A 194 8.09 18.49 17.36
C LEU A 194 6.89 19.41 17.39
N ASP A 195 6.98 20.50 16.65
CA ASP A 195 5.86 21.40 16.39
C ASP A 195 4.94 20.75 15.34
N VAL A 196 3.79 20.24 15.76
CA VAL A 196 2.80 19.62 14.88
C VAL A 196 1.66 20.60 14.62
N ARG A 197 1.55 21.10 13.39
CA ARG A 197 0.52 22.08 13.01
C ARG A 197 -0.50 21.46 12.06
N ILE A 198 -1.78 21.54 12.42
CA ILE A 198 -2.89 21.18 11.54
C ILE A 198 -3.33 22.42 10.78
N VAL A 199 -3.27 22.35 9.46
CA VAL A 199 -3.73 23.40 8.55
C VAL A 199 -5.09 22.99 8.01
N SER A 200 -6.14 23.33 8.77
CA SER A 200 -7.51 22.86 8.47
C SER A 200 -8.25 23.69 7.43
N ARG A 201 -7.68 24.83 6.99
CA ARG A 201 -8.27 25.73 5.99
C ARG A 201 -8.09 25.25 4.54
N ILE A 202 -7.28 24.20 4.33
CA ILE A 202 -6.96 23.66 3.01
C ILE A 202 -7.57 22.26 2.89
N SER A 203 -8.23 21.96 1.77
CA SER A 203 -8.68 20.61 1.45
C SER A 203 -7.87 20.06 0.28
N THR A 204 -7.30 18.86 0.43
CA THR A 204 -6.51 18.19 -0.63
C THR A 204 -7.31 17.14 -1.42
N ARG A 205 -8.64 17.08 -1.20
CA ARG A 205 -9.56 16.24 -1.98
C ARG A 205 -9.48 16.59 -3.47
N PHE A 206 -9.70 15.59 -4.34
CA PHE A 206 -9.54 15.71 -5.79
C PHE A 206 -10.22 16.95 -6.39
N THR A 207 -11.46 17.23 -5.98
CA THR A 207 -12.27 18.37 -6.45
C THR A 207 -11.70 19.74 -6.05
N HIS A 208 -10.91 19.82 -4.98
CA HIS A 208 -10.35 21.06 -4.44
C HIS A 208 -8.86 21.23 -4.73
N ARG A 209 -8.22 20.24 -5.38
CA ARG A 209 -6.76 20.25 -5.60
C ARG A 209 -6.27 21.51 -6.30
N GLN A 210 -6.94 21.93 -7.37
CA GLN A 210 -6.53 23.13 -8.11
C GLN A 210 -6.53 24.38 -7.20
N ALA A 211 -7.58 24.56 -6.40
CA ALA A 211 -7.71 25.69 -5.49
C ALA A 211 -6.72 25.61 -4.30
N SER A 212 -6.26 24.41 -3.95
CA SER A 212 -5.31 24.19 -2.85
C SER A 212 -3.85 24.49 -3.22
N LEU A 213 -3.50 24.57 -4.51
CA LEU A 213 -2.10 24.68 -4.96
C LEU A 213 -1.41 25.93 -4.39
N ALA A 214 -1.96 27.12 -4.65
CA ALA A 214 -1.36 28.36 -4.20
C ALA A 214 -1.29 28.46 -2.66
N PRO A 215 -2.36 28.16 -1.88
CA PRO A 215 -2.26 28.12 -0.42
C PRO A 215 -1.20 27.17 0.13
N ILE A 216 -0.98 26.01 -0.51
CA ILE A 216 0.06 25.07 -0.10
C ILE A 216 1.46 25.64 -0.38
N VAL A 217 1.67 26.21 -1.58
CA VAL A 217 2.94 26.82 -1.98
C VAL A 217 3.33 27.95 -1.02
N GLU A 218 2.41 28.88 -0.75
CA GLU A 218 2.67 29.99 0.17
C GLU A 218 3.00 29.50 1.58
N LEU A 219 2.24 28.53 2.10
CA LEU A 219 2.50 27.97 3.42
C LEU A 219 3.86 27.27 3.51
N MET A 220 4.27 26.56 2.45
CA MET A 220 5.59 25.92 2.38
C MET A 220 6.71 26.96 2.31
N ALA A 221 6.53 28.03 1.52
CA ALA A 221 7.47 29.13 1.40
C ALA A 221 7.64 29.88 2.73
N GLU A 222 6.54 30.31 3.35
CA GLU A 222 6.54 31.00 4.65
C GLU A 222 7.29 30.19 5.72
N GLN A 223 7.04 28.88 5.81
CA GLN A 223 7.73 28.01 6.75
C GLN A 223 9.22 27.87 6.42
N PHE A 224 9.57 27.75 5.14
CA PHE A 224 10.95 27.65 4.70
C PHE A 224 11.73 28.94 4.99
N GLU A 225 11.14 30.11 4.73
CA GLU A 225 11.75 31.43 4.98
C GLU A 225 11.93 31.69 6.48
N ALA A 226 10.93 31.31 7.30
CA ALA A 226 11.02 31.46 8.76
C ALA A 226 12.09 30.55 9.39
N ARG A 227 12.34 29.37 8.81
CA ARG A 227 13.37 28.43 9.26
C ARG A 227 13.98 27.68 8.07
N PRO A 228 15.01 28.26 7.40
CA PRO A 228 15.66 27.61 6.27
C PRO A 228 16.33 26.30 6.67
N GLY A 229 16.22 25.28 5.82
CA GLY A 229 16.76 23.96 6.06
C GLY A 229 16.17 22.91 5.13
N ASN A 230 16.28 21.65 5.52
CA ASN A 230 15.79 20.54 4.72
C ASN A 230 14.37 20.11 5.12
N TYR A 231 13.48 20.09 4.14
CA TYR A 231 12.09 19.66 4.31
C TYR A 231 11.70 18.56 3.33
N LEU A 232 10.75 17.71 3.73
CA LEU A 232 10.09 16.77 2.83
C LEU A 232 8.59 17.07 2.73
N ALA A 233 8.10 17.29 1.51
CA ALA A 233 6.70 17.50 1.19
C ALA A 233 6.11 16.24 0.56
N PHE A 234 5.05 15.71 1.18
CA PHE A 234 4.38 14.48 0.79
C PHE A 234 3.00 14.75 0.17
N PHE A 235 2.76 14.19 -1.01
CA PHE A 235 1.53 14.39 -1.80
C PHE A 235 0.82 13.07 -2.13
N SER A 236 -0.46 13.13 -2.48
CA SER A 236 -1.26 11.93 -2.81
C SER A 236 -0.95 11.28 -4.15
N SER A 237 -0.32 12.00 -5.08
CA SER A 237 -0.02 11.50 -6.43
C SER A 237 1.10 12.31 -7.08
N PHE A 238 1.79 11.73 -8.05
CA PHE A 238 2.82 12.42 -8.84
C PHE A 238 2.27 13.65 -9.56
N ASP A 239 1.04 13.61 -10.08
CA ASP A 239 0.46 14.77 -10.78
C ASP A 239 0.25 15.95 -9.84
N TYR A 240 -0.18 15.69 -8.60
CA TYR A 240 -0.40 16.75 -7.62
C TYR A 240 0.93 17.31 -7.09
N LEU A 241 1.90 16.42 -6.85
CA LEU A 241 3.28 16.77 -6.54
C LEU A 241 3.86 17.72 -7.60
N GLN A 242 3.74 17.34 -8.88
CA GLN A 242 4.28 18.11 -10.00
C GLN A 242 3.63 19.49 -10.09
N GLN A 243 2.31 19.59 -9.97
CA GLN A 243 1.60 20.88 -10.00
C GLN A 243 2.06 21.84 -8.89
N VAL A 244 2.24 21.34 -7.67
CA VAL A 244 2.73 22.17 -6.55
C VAL A 244 4.19 22.56 -6.76
N ALA A 245 5.04 21.63 -7.20
CA ALA A 245 6.46 21.90 -7.43
C ALA A 245 6.69 22.91 -8.58
N GLU A 246 5.92 22.80 -9.67
CA GLU A 246 5.96 23.74 -10.79
C GLU A 246 5.53 25.15 -10.37
N LEU A 247 4.43 25.26 -9.60
CA LEU A 247 3.99 26.55 -9.08
C LEU A 247 5.02 27.15 -8.12
N MET A 248 5.57 26.35 -7.20
CA MET A 248 6.64 26.78 -6.28
C MET A 248 7.88 27.27 -7.03
N ALA A 249 8.31 26.57 -8.08
CA ALA A 249 9.46 26.98 -8.89
C ALA A 249 9.22 28.31 -9.63
N GLN A 250 7.96 28.60 -9.99
CA GLN A 250 7.58 29.83 -10.68
C GLN A 250 7.48 31.02 -9.72
N THR A 251 6.87 30.84 -8.54
CA THR A 251 6.62 31.93 -7.59
C THR A 251 7.75 32.16 -6.60
N HIS A 252 8.48 31.11 -6.23
CA HIS A 252 9.56 31.12 -5.24
C HIS A 252 10.86 30.49 -5.80
N PRO A 253 11.44 31.02 -6.89
CA PRO A 253 12.58 30.40 -7.60
C PRO A 253 13.87 30.33 -6.78
N HIS A 254 13.94 31.03 -5.64
CA HIS A 254 15.08 31.03 -4.73
C HIS A 254 15.12 29.80 -3.82
N ILE A 255 14.02 29.04 -3.71
CA ILE A 255 13.95 27.81 -2.89
C ILE A 255 14.37 26.61 -3.74
N THR A 256 15.40 25.88 -3.28
CA THR A 256 15.87 24.67 -3.94
C THR A 256 14.82 23.56 -3.84
N LEU A 257 14.43 22.99 -4.98
CA LEU A 257 13.45 21.90 -5.05
C LEU A 257 14.09 20.61 -5.57
N TRP A 258 13.74 19.48 -4.95
CA TRP A 258 14.06 18.14 -5.45
C TRP A 258 12.77 17.36 -5.62
N GLN A 259 12.61 16.60 -6.71
CA GLN A 259 11.37 15.88 -6.97
C GLN A 259 11.61 14.39 -7.15
N GLN A 260 10.76 13.58 -6.52
CA GLN A 260 10.68 12.16 -6.77
C GLN A 260 10.15 11.92 -8.18
N ALA A 261 10.89 11.14 -8.98
CA ALA A 261 10.45 10.71 -10.30
C ALA A 261 9.61 9.43 -10.23
N ARG A 262 8.75 9.23 -11.25
CA ARG A 262 7.95 8.01 -11.40
C ARG A 262 8.88 6.82 -11.65
N GLY A 263 8.69 5.74 -10.90
CA GLY A 263 9.45 4.51 -11.11
C GLY A 263 10.92 4.56 -10.68
N MET A 264 11.31 5.54 -9.83
CA MET A 264 12.69 5.63 -9.31
C MET A 264 13.17 4.28 -8.78
N GLY A 265 14.28 3.80 -9.33
CA GLY A 265 15.02 2.64 -8.85
C GLY A 265 15.71 2.93 -7.51
N GLU A 266 16.30 1.91 -6.90
CA GLU A 266 16.95 2.05 -5.59
C GLU A 266 18.11 3.05 -5.60
N SER A 267 18.96 3.04 -6.64
CA SER A 267 20.08 3.98 -6.78
C SER A 267 19.63 5.44 -6.92
N GLU A 268 18.57 5.69 -7.70
CA GLU A 268 18.00 7.03 -7.87
C GLU A 268 17.37 7.55 -6.57
N ARG A 269 16.79 6.65 -5.77
CA ARG A 269 16.27 7.00 -4.44
C ARG A 269 17.39 7.41 -3.49
N HIS A 270 18.48 6.64 -3.46
CA HIS A 270 19.66 7.02 -2.67
C HIS A 270 20.20 8.38 -3.12
N ALA A 271 20.36 8.60 -4.43
CA ALA A 271 20.83 9.87 -4.97
C ALA A 271 19.87 11.06 -4.69
N PHE A 272 18.57 10.81 -4.50
CA PHE A 272 17.62 11.82 -4.04
C PHE A 272 17.85 12.15 -2.56
N LEU A 273 18.01 11.12 -1.70
CA LEU A 273 18.25 11.29 -0.26
C LEU A 273 19.62 11.92 0.04
N ASP A 274 20.63 11.65 -0.77
CA ASP A 274 21.98 12.21 -0.61
C ASP A 274 22.03 13.74 -0.72
N ARG A 275 20.99 14.37 -1.28
CA ARG A 275 20.84 15.83 -1.33
C ARG A 275 20.53 16.45 0.03
N PHE A 276 20.04 15.66 0.97
CA PHE A 276 19.73 16.04 2.35
C PHE A 276 20.99 15.91 3.22
N THR A 277 21.89 16.88 3.10
CA THR A 277 23.10 16.98 3.91
C THR A 277 22.83 17.82 5.17
N LEU A 278 23.79 17.89 6.10
CA LEU A 278 23.64 18.70 7.31
C LEU A 278 23.60 20.22 7.05
N SER A 279 24.07 20.67 5.88
CA SER A 279 24.18 22.08 5.51
C SER A 279 23.32 22.45 4.29
N SER A 280 22.70 21.48 3.62
CA SER A 280 21.80 21.78 2.51
C SER A 280 20.51 22.42 2.99
N GLN A 281 19.86 23.14 2.08
CA GLN A 281 18.58 23.77 2.31
C GLN A 281 17.74 23.57 1.06
N GLY A 282 16.55 23.01 1.23
CA GLY A 282 15.66 22.71 0.12
C GLY A 282 14.44 21.92 0.56
N ILE A 283 13.50 21.80 -0.37
CA ILE A 283 12.28 21.03 -0.18
C ILE A 283 12.30 19.86 -1.18
N GLY A 284 12.34 18.64 -0.65
CA GLY A 284 12.11 17.44 -1.44
C GLY A 284 10.63 17.11 -1.54
N PHE A 285 10.17 16.81 -2.74
CA PHE A 285 8.79 16.49 -3.06
C PHE A 285 8.68 15.00 -3.33
N ALA A 286 7.82 14.32 -2.59
CA ALA A 286 7.60 12.87 -2.70
C ALA A 286 6.11 12.50 -2.63
N VAL A 287 5.76 11.33 -3.14
CA VAL A 287 4.41 10.76 -2.98
C VAL A 287 4.33 10.02 -1.66
N LEU A 288 3.26 10.24 -0.91
CA LEU A 288 3.00 9.54 0.35
C LEU A 288 2.61 8.09 0.08
N GLY A 289 3.36 7.14 0.66
CA GLY A 289 3.21 5.72 0.39
C GLY A 289 4.09 5.28 -0.79
N GLY A 290 5.06 4.41 -0.49
CA GLY A 290 6.16 4.05 -1.38
C GLY A 290 7.49 4.10 -0.61
N ALA A 291 8.61 3.98 -1.32
CA ALA A 291 9.94 3.86 -0.71
C ALA A 291 10.44 5.09 0.06
N PHE A 292 9.73 6.23 -0.01
CA PHE A 292 10.04 7.43 0.76
C PHE A 292 9.14 7.59 2.01
N GLY A 293 8.05 6.82 2.13
CA GLY A 293 7.28 6.74 3.38
C GLY A 293 7.89 5.73 4.37
N GLU A 294 8.56 4.71 3.83
CA GLU A 294 9.17 3.60 4.56
C GLU A 294 10.69 3.64 4.37
N GLY A 295 11.48 3.66 5.45
CA GLY A 295 12.93 3.40 5.39
C GLY A 295 13.87 4.59 5.09
N ILE A 296 13.40 5.84 5.04
CA ILE A 296 14.29 7.01 4.94
C ILE A 296 15.03 7.23 6.27
N ASP A 297 16.36 7.29 6.25
CA ASP A 297 17.18 7.69 7.40
C ASP A 297 17.86 9.05 7.18
N LEU A 298 17.25 10.12 7.70
CA LEU A 298 17.76 11.50 7.62
C LEU A 298 17.80 12.11 9.03
N PRO A 299 18.78 11.75 9.87
CA PRO A 299 18.85 12.21 11.26
C PRO A 299 19.27 13.68 11.38
N GLY A 300 18.82 14.32 12.46
CA GLY A 300 19.22 15.68 12.83
C GLY A 300 18.88 16.73 11.77
N ALA A 301 19.82 17.62 11.48
CA ALA A 301 19.61 18.73 10.54
C ALA A 301 19.42 18.29 9.07
N ARG A 302 19.60 17.01 8.76
CA ARG A 302 19.29 16.46 7.43
C ARG A 302 17.79 16.52 7.12
N LEU A 303 16.91 16.56 8.12
CA LEU A 303 15.48 16.76 7.93
C LEU A 303 14.87 17.50 9.11
N ILE A 304 14.61 18.80 8.94
CA ILE A 304 14.10 19.67 10.00
C ILE A 304 12.57 19.84 9.96
N GLY A 305 11.92 19.33 8.92
CA GLY A 305 10.46 19.33 8.88
C GLY A 305 9.84 18.56 7.74
N ALA A 306 8.53 18.37 7.83
CA ALA A 306 7.74 17.72 6.80
C ALA A 306 6.41 18.46 6.56
N PHE A 307 6.00 18.54 5.29
CA PHE A 307 4.69 18.98 4.87
C PHE A 307 3.92 17.75 4.39
N ILE A 308 2.74 17.47 4.95
CA ILE A 308 1.92 16.32 4.57
C ILE A 308 0.60 16.83 4.01
N ALA A 309 0.54 16.97 2.69
CA ALA A 309 -0.62 17.48 1.94
C ALA A 309 -1.54 16.35 1.44
N THR A 310 -1.82 15.38 2.31
CA THR A 310 -2.72 14.24 2.03
C THR A 310 -2.94 13.39 3.28
N LEU A 311 -4.13 12.79 3.43
CA LEU A 311 -4.40 11.77 4.46
C LEU A 311 -3.79 10.39 4.16
N GLY A 312 -3.04 10.24 3.05
CA GLY A 312 -2.43 8.96 2.67
C GLY A 312 -3.42 7.85 2.32
N LEU A 313 -4.69 8.20 2.12
CA LEU A 313 -5.76 7.24 1.85
C LEU A 313 -5.38 6.39 0.62
N PRO A 314 -5.56 5.05 0.69
CA PRO A 314 -5.51 4.19 -0.48
C PRO A 314 -6.37 4.72 -1.62
N GLN A 315 -5.97 4.43 -2.86
CA GLN A 315 -6.68 4.91 -4.03
C GLN A 315 -8.13 4.44 -4.04
N LEU A 316 -9.05 5.33 -4.40
CA LEU A 316 -10.43 4.95 -4.68
C LEU A 316 -10.45 4.19 -6.01
N ASN A 317 -10.68 2.89 -5.95
CA ASN A 317 -10.79 2.03 -7.11
C ASN A 317 -11.78 0.88 -6.82
N PRO A 318 -12.26 0.17 -7.84
CA PRO A 318 -13.26 -0.88 -7.65
C PRO A 318 -12.80 -2.01 -6.71
N VAL A 319 -11.50 -2.34 -6.67
CA VAL A 319 -10.96 -3.36 -5.76
C VAL A 319 -11.08 -2.92 -4.31
N ASN A 320 -10.63 -1.70 -4.00
CA ASN A 320 -10.70 -1.17 -2.63
C ASN A 320 -12.16 -0.95 -2.19
N GLU A 321 -13.06 -0.62 -3.11
CA GLU A 321 -14.49 -0.57 -2.80
C GLU A 321 -15.05 -1.94 -2.41
N GLN A 322 -14.58 -3.03 -3.02
CA GLN A 322 -14.93 -4.39 -2.61
C GLN A 322 -14.30 -4.78 -1.27
N PHE A 323 -13.06 -4.36 -1.01
CA PHE A 323 -12.45 -4.51 0.32
C PHE A 323 -13.27 -3.78 1.39
N LYS A 324 -13.70 -2.54 1.10
CA LYS A 324 -14.55 -1.74 1.99
C LYS A 324 -15.86 -2.46 2.32
N GLN A 325 -16.54 -2.98 1.30
CA GLN A 325 -17.78 -3.74 1.47
C GLN A 325 -17.56 -5.00 2.31
N ARG A 326 -16.47 -5.75 2.05
CA ARG A 326 -16.17 -6.96 2.80
C ARG A 326 -15.81 -6.67 4.26
N MET A 327 -15.00 -5.64 4.50
CA MET A 327 -14.66 -5.19 5.85
C MET A 327 -15.87 -4.68 6.62
N ALA A 328 -16.81 -4.00 5.94
CA ALA A 328 -18.07 -3.60 6.57
C ALA A 328 -18.91 -4.81 6.99
N ALA A 329 -18.98 -5.84 6.16
CA ALA A 329 -19.72 -7.06 6.49
C ALA A 329 -19.10 -7.82 7.67
N LEU A 330 -17.77 -7.87 7.76
CA LEU A 330 -17.06 -8.61 8.81
C LEU A 330 -16.96 -7.84 10.13
N PHE A 331 -16.75 -6.52 10.08
CA PHE A 331 -16.40 -5.72 11.26
C PHE A 331 -17.26 -4.47 11.49
N GLY A 332 -18.21 -4.18 10.60
CA GLY A 332 -19.04 -2.96 10.67
C GLY A 332 -18.32 -1.64 10.35
N ALA A 333 -17.00 -1.67 10.13
CA ALA A 333 -16.15 -0.48 9.98
C ALA A 333 -15.39 -0.46 8.64
N GLY A 334 -16.11 -0.64 7.52
CA GLY A 334 -15.50 -0.85 6.21
C GLY A 334 -14.60 0.30 5.73
N TYR A 335 -15.04 1.55 5.86
CA TYR A 335 -14.23 2.70 5.46
C TYR A 335 -12.96 2.82 6.29
N ASP A 336 -13.05 2.57 7.60
CA ASP A 336 -11.92 2.77 8.50
C ASP A 336 -10.82 1.72 8.27
N TYR A 337 -11.21 0.46 8.11
CA TYR A 337 -10.29 -0.65 7.88
C TYR A 337 -9.66 -0.61 6.48
N THR A 338 -10.38 -0.11 5.49
CA THR A 338 -9.88 -0.07 4.11
C THR A 338 -9.10 1.21 3.80
N TYR A 339 -9.51 2.36 4.34
CA TYR A 339 -8.95 3.65 3.96
C TYR A 339 -8.29 4.42 5.09
N LEU A 340 -9.02 4.66 6.18
CA LEU A 340 -8.58 5.59 7.22
C LEU A 340 -7.34 5.11 7.95
N TYR A 341 -7.39 3.92 8.57
CA TYR A 341 -6.29 3.44 9.41
C TYR A 341 -5.00 3.27 8.60
N PRO A 342 -5.01 2.62 7.41
CA PRO A 342 -3.81 2.55 6.57
C PRO A 342 -3.30 3.92 6.11
N GLY A 343 -4.20 4.87 5.88
CA GLY A 343 -3.83 6.23 5.44
C GLY A 343 -3.14 7.02 6.55
N VAL A 344 -3.75 7.09 7.73
CA VAL A 344 -3.18 7.81 8.89
C VAL A 344 -1.90 7.14 9.36
N GLN A 345 -1.80 5.81 9.31
CA GLN A 345 -0.55 5.09 9.58
C GLN A 345 0.60 5.63 8.73
N LYS A 346 0.41 5.81 7.42
CA LYS A 346 1.44 6.39 6.52
C LYS A 346 1.79 7.83 6.90
N VAL A 347 0.81 8.63 7.31
CA VAL A 347 1.02 10.01 7.78
C VAL A 347 1.93 10.02 9.01
N VAL A 348 1.61 9.18 10.01
CA VAL A 348 2.41 9.07 11.24
C VAL A 348 3.82 8.57 10.94
N GLN A 349 3.98 7.60 10.04
CA GLN A 349 5.29 7.11 9.62
C GLN A 349 6.12 8.18 8.91
N ALA A 350 5.51 8.97 8.02
CA ALA A 350 6.18 10.06 7.32
C ALA A 350 6.58 11.20 8.27
N ALA A 351 5.69 11.60 9.19
CA ALA A 351 5.98 12.60 10.20
C ALA A 351 7.05 12.15 11.21
N GLY A 352 7.04 10.87 11.60
CA GLY A 352 8.04 10.26 12.46
C GLY A 352 9.44 10.20 11.84
N ARG A 353 9.62 10.62 10.58
CA ARG A 353 10.95 10.79 9.97
C ARG A 353 11.67 12.05 10.45
N VAL A 354 10.94 13.05 10.93
CA VAL A 354 11.49 14.34 11.37
C VAL A 354 12.21 14.22 12.71
N ILE A 355 11.78 13.31 13.59
CA ILE A 355 12.38 13.10 14.91
C ILE A 355 12.91 11.66 15.00
N ARG A 356 14.24 11.51 15.02
CA ARG A 356 14.94 10.23 15.13
C ARG A 356 15.74 10.10 16.43
N SER A 357 16.20 11.22 16.98
CA SER A 357 16.97 11.30 18.22
C SER A 357 16.32 12.23 19.26
N GLN A 358 16.70 12.08 20.53
CA GLN A 358 16.23 12.96 21.62
C GLN A 358 16.70 14.42 21.50
N SER A 359 17.67 14.70 20.62
CA SER A 359 18.11 16.08 20.33
C SER A 359 17.49 16.66 19.07
N ASP A 360 16.80 15.85 18.26
CA ASP A 360 16.18 16.32 17.03
C ASP A 360 15.05 17.29 17.37
N ARG A 361 14.90 18.32 16.54
CA ARG A 361 13.81 19.28 16.62
C ARG A 361 13.30 19.61 15.24
N GLY A 362 12.00 19.59 15.05
CA GLY A 362 11.42 19.88 13.74
C GLY A 362 9.97 20.30 13.76
N VAL A 363 9.44 20.50 12.57
CA VAL A 363 8.06 20.91 12.34
C VAL A 363 7.37 19.93 11.40
N VAL A 364 6.14 19.55 11.71
CA VAL A 364 5.27 18.76 10.84
C VAL A 364 4.01 19.55 10.58
N MET A 365 3.75 19.86 9.31
CA MET A 365 2.51 20.51 8.89
C MET A 365 1.59 19.49 8.23
N LEU A 366 0.45 19.24 8.87
CA LEU A 366 -0.62 18.38 8.39
C LEU A 366 -1.62 19.22 7.60
N ILE A 367 -1.54 19.17 6.27
CA ILE A 367 -2.27 20.07 5.37
C ILE A 367 -3.47 19.36 4.77
N ASP A 368 -4.57 19.36 5.52
CA ASP A 368 -5.90 18.93 5.09
C ASP A 368 -6.92 19.20 6.22
N ASP A 369 -8.11 19.67 5.88
CA ASP A 369 -9.24 19.87 6.80
C ASP A 369 -9.57 18.61 7.61
N ARG A 370 -9.44 17.42 7.02
CA ARG A 370 -9.77 16.15 7.69
C ARG A 370 -8.84 15.86 8.87
N PHE A 371 -7.63 16.42 8.93
CA PHE A 371 -6.76 16.22 10.09
C PHE A 371 -7.30 16.83 11.38
N ALA A 372 -8.21 17.81 11.28
CA ALA A 372 -8.88 18.39 12.44
C ALA A 372 -10.02 17.50 12.98
N GLU A 373 -10.50 16.53 12.19
CA GLU A 373 -11.57 15.62 12.61
C GLU A 373 -11.15 14.82 13.85
N HIS A 374 -12.03 14.74 14.86
CA HIS A 374 -11.76 14.05 16.12
C HIS A 374 -11.30 12.60 15.91
N LYS A 375 -11.97 11.88 14.99
CA LYS A 375 -11.62 10.51 14.59
C LYS A 375 -10.19 10.38 14.06
N VAL A 376 -9.70 11.36 13.30
CA VAL A 376 -8.33 11.33 12.76
C VAL A 376 -7.32 11.66 13.86
N ARG A 377 -7.62 12.66 14.70
CA ARG A 377 -6.72 13.07 15.80
C ARG A 377 -6.47 11.97 16.83
N GLN A 378 -7.47 11.13 17.11
CA GLN A 378 -7.33 9.98 18.01
C GLN A 378 -6.33 8.92 17.51
N LEU A 379 -5.96 8.96 16.22
CA LEU A 379 -5.03 8.00 15.62
C LEU A 379 -3.57 8.47 15.68
N PHE A 380 -3.31 9.73 16.04
CA PHE A 380 -1.96 10.26 16.18
C PHE A 380 -1.24 9.71 17.42
N PRO A 381 0.11 9.69 17.42
CA PRO A 381 0.88 9.36 18.61
C PRO A 381 0.49 10.24 19.81
N ALA A 382 0.35 9.63 20.98
CA ALA A 382 -0.12 10.33 22.19
C ALA A 382 0.80 11.48 22.63
N TRP A 383 2.09 11.42 22.29
CA TRP A 383 3.06 12.46 22.61
C TRP A 383 2.98 13.69 21.69
N TRP A 384 2.27 13.61 20.56
CA TRP A 384 2.03 14.78 19.71
C TRP A 384 1.02 15.71 20.38
N ARG A 385 1.31 17.02 20.34
CA ARG A 385 0.37 18.07 20.72
C ARG A 385 0.00 18.91 19.50
N PRO A 386 -0.91 18.41 18.63
CA PRO A 386 -1.23 19.11 17.40
C PRO A 386 -1.98 20.40 17.68
N GLU A 387 -1.43 21.52 17.20
CA GLU A 387 -2.06 22.84 17.23
C GLU A 387 -2.80 23.09 15.92
N THR A 388 -4.05 23.55 15.99
CA THR A 388 -4.82 23.89 14.79
C THR A 388 -4.57 25.35 14.45
N SER A 389 -3.94 25.62 13.32
CA SER A 389 -3.74 26.99 12.85
C SER A 389 -5.05 27.51 12.26
N THR A 390 -5.64 28.50 12.94
CA THR A 390 -6.88 29.18 12.52
C THR A 390 -6.64 30.54 11.86
N ALA A 391 -5.38 30.99 11.78
CA ALA A 391 -5.02 32.33 11.28
C ALA A 391 -5.05 32.40 9.75
#